data_AF-A0A0B8NTT3-F1
#
_entry.id   AF-A0A0B8NTT3-F1
#
_cell.length_a   1.000
_cell.length_b   1.000
_cell.length_c   1.000
_cell.angle_alpha   90.00
_cell.angle_beta   90.00
_cell.angle_gamma   90.00
#
_symmetry.space_group_name_H-M   'P 1'
#
loop_
_entity.id
_entity.type
_entity.pdbx_description
1 polymer ?
#
loop_
_entity_poly.entity_id
_entity_poly.type
_entity_poly.pdbx_seq_one_letter_code
_entity_poly.pdbx_strand_id
1 'polypeptide(L)'
;MMTGVRVPEEYVQDGQIILNVAPRAVGNLEMSNEAVTFHARFGGRPHSVIVPIYAVQAIYARENGAGTMFEPEEGYDEIEESEETQHLSSAESLKPIEAAPSDEDPGPDDEPPRPKGRPSLRVVK
;
A
#
# COMPACT_ATOMS: atom_id res chain seq x y z
N MET A 1 10.11 -5.15 0.85
CA MET A 1 9.07 -4.82 1.83
C MET A 1 8.03 -5.91 1.73
N MET A 2 7.56 -6.45 2.85
CA MET A 2 6.45 -7.41 2.85
C MET A 2 5.19 -6.75 2.28
N THR A 3 4.40 -7.52 1.52
CA THR A 3 3.12 -7.06 0.96
C THR A 3 2.19 -6.57 2.08
N GLY A 4 1.30 -5.62 1.79
CA GLY A 4 0.33 -5.11 2.77
C GLY A 4 0.91 -4.22 3.89
N VAL A 5 2.22 -4.20 4.12
CA VAL A 5 2.86 -3.28 5.06
C VAL A 5 2.87 -1.87 4.49
N ARG A 6 2.34 -0.91 5.25
CA ARG A 6 2.40 0.51 4.92
C ARG A 6 3.08 1.28 6.04
N VAL A 7 4.35 1.61 5.80
CA VAL A 7 5.18 2.43 6.69
C VAL A 7 5.96 3.47 5.88
N PRO A 8 6.43 4.57 6.48
CA PRO A 8 7.30 5.50 5.76
C PRO A 8 8.68 4.86 5.53
N GLU A 9 8.99 4.56 4.26
CA GLU A 9 10.16 3.76 3.88
C GLU A 9 11.50 4.39 4.29
N GLU A 10 11.55 5.72 4.41
CA GLU A 10 12.74 6.47 4.83
C GLU A 10 13.23 6.14 6.25
N TYR A 11 12.40 5.51 7.09
CA TYR A 11 12.74 5.08 8.45
C TYR A 11 12.99 3.57 8.57
N VAL A 12 12.93 2.83 7.47
CA VAL A 12 13.21 1.39 7.43
C VAL A 12 14.71 1.18 7.32
N GLN A 13 15.24 0.30 8.17
CA GLN A 13 16.67 -0.04 8.24
C GLN A 13 16.80 -1.56 8.19
N ASP A 14 17.61 -2.06 7.26
CA ASP A 14 17.84 -3.50 7.06
C ASP A 14 16.53 -4.32 6.89
N GLY A 15 15.53 -3.71 6.25
CA GLY A 15 14.21 -4.32 6.04
C GLY A 15 13.31 -4.34 7.28
N GLN A 16 13.72 -3.71 8.39
CA GLN A 16 12.98 -3.66 9.65
C GLN A 16 12.67 -2.21 10.06
N ILE A 17 11.63 -2.04 10.88
CA ILE A 17 11.27 -0.75 11.47
C ILE A 17 10.81 -0.93 12.91
N ILE A 18 11.30 -0.06 13.79
CA ILE A 18 10.88 -0.01 15.19
C ILE A 18 9.81 1.06 15.33
N LEU A 19 8.62 0.66 15.79
CA LEU A 19 7.47 1.54 15.91
C LEU A 19 7.11 1.73 17.39
N ASN A 20 7.03 2.98 17.84
CA ASN A 20 6.57 3.29 19.18
C ASN A 20 5.05 3.39 19.20
N VAL A 21 4.39 2.39 19.79
CA VAL A 21 2.92 2.32 19.90
C VAL A 21 2.37 2.82 21.24
N ALA A 22 3.18 3.51 22.06
CA ALA A 22 2.69 4.08 23.31
C ALA A 22 1.58 5.11 23.03
N PRO A 23 0.53 5.22 23.87
CA PRO A 23 -0.62 6.11 23.61
C PRO A 23 -0.28 7.59 23.36
N ARG A 24 0.87 8.05 23.86
CA ARG A 24 1.38 9.41 23.66
C ARG A 24 2.05 9.65 22.30
N ALA A 25 2.43 8.60 21.58
CA ALA A 25 3.17 8.66 20.33
C ALA A 25 2.28 8.43 19.10
N VAL A 26 1.11 7.82 19.30
CA VAL A 26 0.20 7.42 18.23
C VAL A 26 -1.22 7.94 18.49
N GLY A 27 -1.98 8.11 17.42
CA GLY A 27 -3.43 8.36 17.46
C GLY A 27 -4.18 7.27 16.72
N ASN A 28 -5.43 7.01 17.11
CA ASN A 28 -6.30 6.00 16.51
C ASN A 28 -5.62 4.62 16.40
N LEU A 29 -5.01 4.17 17.50
CA LEU A 29 -4.39 2.86 17.55
C LEU A 29 -5.47 1.78 17.57
N GLU A 30 -5.48 0.95 16.53
CA GLU A 30 -6.32 -0.24 16.43
C GLU A 30 -5.40 -1.47 16.34
N MET A 31 -5.60 -2.42 17.26
CA MET A 31 -4.96 -3.73 17.21
C MET A 31 -6.07 -4.76 16.97
N SER A 32 -6.10 -5.30 15.76
CA SER A 32 -7.03 -6.35 15.35
C SER A 32 -6.27 -7.64 15.06
N ASN A 33 -6.99 -8.72 14.76
CA ASN A 33 -6.37 -9.98 14.34
C ASN A 33 -5.80 -9.93 12.91
N GLU A 34 -6.12 -8.90 12.12
CA GLU A 34 -5.67 -8.77 10.73
C GLU A 34 -4.45 -7.84 10.63
N ALA A 35 -4.51 -6.71 11.31
CA ALA A 35 -3.45 -5.71 11.31
C ALA A 35 -3.45 -4.82 12.56
N VAL A 36 -2.28 -4.24 12.82
CA VAL A 36 -2.09 -3.08 13.69
C VAL A 36 -2.11 -1.83 12.82
N THR A 37 -3.03 -0.91 13.12
CA THR A 37 -3.14 0.37 12.40
C THR A 37 -3.10 1.54 13.37
N PHE A 38 -2.46 2.65 12.95
CA PHE A 38 -2.42 3.88 13.73
C PHE A 38 -1.94 5.06 12.90
N HIS A 39 -2.10 6.26 13.44
CA HIS A 39 -1.45 7.47 12.95
C HIS A 39 -0.28 7.87 13.84
N ALA A 40 0.85 8.21 13.24
CA ALA A 40 2.05 8.65 13.95
C ALA A 40 2.74 9.79 13.21
N ARG A 41 3.68 10.45 13.88
CA ARG A 41 4.49 11.51 13.27
C ARG A 41 5.92 11.02 13.07
N PHE A 42 6.38 11.13 11.84
CA PHE A 42 7.74 10.81 11.43
C PHE A 42 8.38 12.09 10.89
N GLY A 43 9.50 12.52 11.47
CA GLY A 43 10.10 13.82 11.12
C GLY A 43 9.15 15.01 11.32
N GLY A 44 8.18 14.89 12.24
CA GLY A 44 7.12 15.89 12.47
C GLY A 44 5.95 15.86 11.48
N ARG A 45 6.02 15.06 10.41
CA ARG A 45 4.95 14.89 9.42
C ARG A 45 4.03 13.72 9.78
N PRO A 46 2.70 13.90 9.74
CA PRO A 46 1.75 12.84 10.04
C PRO A 46 1.76 11.76 8.96
N HIS A 47 1.75 10.49 9.36
CA HIS A 47 1.65 9.32 8.51
C HIS A 47 0.62 8.34 9.07
N SER A 48 -0.05 7.61 8.17
CA SER A 48 -0.85 6.45 8.52
C SER A 48 0.01 5.20 8.39
N VAL A 49 -0.01 4.36 9.41
CA VAL A 49 0.75 3.11 9.48
C VAL A 49 -0.21 1.93 9.49
N ILE A 50 0.11 0.91 8.70
CA ILE A 50 -0.61 -0.37 8.65
C ILE A 50 0.45 -1.47 8.70
N VAL A 51 0.36 -2.35 9.70
CA VAL A 51 1.26 -3.49 9.86
C VAL A 51 0.39 -4.74 10.01
N PRO A 52 0.27 -5.58 8.97
CA PRO A 52 -0.34 -6.90 9.09
C PRO A 52 0.29 -7.72 10.20
N ILE A 53 -0.49 -8.60 10.85
CA ILE A 53 0.01 -9.36 12.01
C ILE A 53 1.23 -10.23 11.67
N TYR A 54 1.27 -10.84 10.48
CA TYR A 54 2.41 -11.62 10.01
C TYR A 54 3.72 -10.82 9.91
N ALA A 55 3.65 -9.50 9.73
CA ALA A 55 4.83 -8.64 9.63
C ALA A 55 5.36 -8.19 11.02
N VAL A 56 4.67 -8.52 12.11
CA VAL A 56 5.05 -8.14 13.48
C VAL A 56 6.00 -9.19 14.06
N GLN A 57 7.29 -8.85 14.10
CA GLN A 57 8.29 -9.79 14.62
C GLN A 57 8.33 -9.82 16.15
N ALA A 58 8.33 -8.66 16.82
CA ALA A 58 8.51 -8.57 18.27
C ALA A 58 7.66 -7.45 18.90
N ILE A 59 7.42 -7.58 20.21
CA ILE A 59 6.93 -6.49 21.05
C ILE A 59 7.77 -6.40 22.32
N TYR A 60 8.23 -5.19 22.65
CA TYR A 60 9.04 -4.97 23.84
C TYR A 60 8.86 -3.56 24.43
N ALA A 61 9.07 -3.46 25.73
CA ALA A 61 9.12 -2.22 26.46
C ALA A 61 10.48 -1.55 26.26
N ARG A 62 10.47 -0.29 25.81
CA ARG A 62 11.69 0.48 25.56
C ARG A 62 12.55 0.70 26.82
N GLU A 63 11.95 0.69 28.01
CA GLU A 63 12.61 1.10 29.26
C GLU A 63 13.53 0.03 29.84
N ASN A 64 13.17 -1.24 29.69
CA ASN A 64 13.89 -2.36 30.29
C ASN A 64 14.08 -3.54 29.31
N GLY A 65 13.62 -3.42 28.07
CA GLY A 65 13.69 -4.48 27.06
C GLY A 65 12.75 -5.66 27.31
N ALA A 66 11.87 -5.59 28.32
CA ALA A 66 10.95 -6.67 28.62
C ALA A 66 9.93 -6.83 27.49
N GLY A 67 9.74 -8.04 26.98
CA GLY A 67 8.94 -8.29 25.80
C GLY A 67 9.00 -9.74 25.34
N THR A 68 8.49 -9.99 24.15
CA THR A 68 8.59 -11.28 23.48
C THR A 68 8.88 -11.10 22.00
N MET A 69 9.67 -12.04 21.47
CA MET A 69 9.77 -12.32 20.04
C MET A 69 8.59 -13.23 19.69
N PHE A 70 7.91 -13.01 18.57
CA PHE A 70 6.95 -13.96 18.04
C PHE A 70 7.68 -15.03 17.25
N GLU A 71 7.23 -16.27 17.38
CA GLU A 71 7.72 -17.38 16.55
C GLU A 71 7.00 -17.33 15.20
N PRO A 72 7.68 -17.69 14.09
CA PRO A 72 7.02 -17.81 12.80
C PRO A 72 5.94 -18.91 12.88
N GLU A 73 4.74 -18.61 12.37
CA GLU A 73 3.67 -19.59 12.25
C GLU A 73 3.52 -19.98 10.78
N GLU A 74 3.44 -21.28 10.49
CA GLU A 74 3.36 -21.83 9.13
C GLU A 74 2.20 -21.23 8.31
N GLY A 75 1.09 -20.85 8.98
CA GLY A 75 -0.06 -20.23 8.33
C GLY A 75 0.17 -18.81 7.80
N TYR A 76 1.27 -18.15 8.21
CA TYR A 76 1.65 -16.83 7.71
C TYR A 76 2.72 -16.89 6.61
N ASP A 77 3.55 -17.93 6.60
CA ASP A 77 4.59 -18.13 5.57
C ASP A 77 3.96 -18.39 4.18
N GLU A 78 2.84 -19.12 4.13
CA GLU A 78 2.10 -19.37 2.89
C GLU A 78 1.51 -18.09 2.25
N ILE A 79 1.26 -17.05 3.05
CA ILE A 79 0.72 -15.75 2.59
C ILE A 79 1.82 -14.93 1.90
N GLU A 80 3.07 -15.08 2.33
CA GLU A 80 4.21 -14.42 1.65
C GLU A 80 4.48 -15.05 0.28
N GLU A 81 4.42 -16.38 0.17
CA GLU A 81 4.75 -17.13 -1.06
C GLU A 81 3.63 -17.09 -2.13
N SER A 82 2.37 -17.08 -1.70
CA SER A 82 1.22 -17.12 -2.62
C SER A 82 1.00 -15.81 -3.40
N GLU A 83 1.48 -14.67 -2.88
CA GLU A 83 1.34 -13.35 -3.51
C GLU A 83 2.48 -13.05 -4.51
N GLU A 84 3.68 -13.63 -4.33
CA GLU A 84 4.78 -13.50 -5.31
C GLU A 84 4.43 -14.11 -6.68
N THR A 85 3.58 -15.15 -6.69
CA THR A 85 3.18 -15.87 -7.90
C THR A 85 2.13 -15.11 -8.74
N GLN A 86 1.39 -14.17 -8.13
CA GLN A 86 0.34 -13.41 -8.84
C GLN A 86 0.89 -12.22 -9.65
N HIS A 87 2.11 -11.76 -9.35
CA HIS A 87 2.66 -10.57 -10.00
C HIS A 87 3.38 -10.85 -11.33
N LEU A 88 3.71 -12.11 -11.63
CA LEU A 88 4.33 -12.53 -12.91
C LEU A 88 3.30 -12.97 -13.97
N SER A 89 2.05 -13.24 -13.58
CA SER A 89 1.02 -13.75 -14.49
C SER A 89 0.19 -12.65 -15.19
N SER A 90 0.33 -11.39 -14.78
CA SER A 90 -0.43 -10.27 -15.36
C SER A 90 0.26 -9.56 -16.55
N ALA A 91 1.49 -9.96 -16.90
CA ALA A 91 2.26 -9.32 -18.00
C ALA A 91 2.15 -10.05 -19.35
N GLU A 92 1.49 -11.21 -19.44
CA GLU A 92 1.47 -12.04 -20.67
C GLU A 92 0.10 -12.10 -21.38
N SER A 93 -0.62 -10.98 -21.45
CA SER A 93 -1.77 -10.90 -22.36
C SER A 93 -2.06 -9.52 -22.90
N LEU A 94 -1.16 -8.98 -23.73
CA LEU A 94 -1.54 -8.06 -24.80
C LEU A 94 -0.71 -8.40 -26.04
N LYS A 95 -1.34 -9.15 -26.96
CA LYS A 95 -0.81 -9.49 -28.28
C LYS A 95 -0.52 -8.20 -29.07
N PRO A 96 0.60 -8.11 -29.83
CA PRO A 96 0.82 -7.00 -30.74
C PRO A 96 -0.14 -7.14 -31.93
N ILE A 97 -0.94 -6.11 -32.20
CA ILE A 97 -1.74 -6.04 -33.42
C ILE A 97 -0.83 -5.49 -34.52
N GLU A 98 -0.38 -6.39 -35.40
CA GLU A 98 0.33 -6.06 -36.63
C GLU A 98 -0.55 -5.20 -37.56
N ALA A 99 0.13 -4.24 -38.18
CA ALA A 99 -0.42 -3.28 -39.12
C ALA A 99 -0.85 -3.94 -40.43
N ALA A 100 -2.04 -3.59 -40.92
CA ALA A 100 -2.42 -3.72 -42.32
C ALA A 100 -2.66 -2.30 -42.89
N PRO A 101 -2.09 -1.95 -44.05
CA PRO A 101 -2.31 -0.65 -44.67
C PRO A 101 -3.69 -0.64 -45.37
N SER A 102 -4.40 0.48 -45.26
CA SER A 102 -5.58 0.75 -46.08
C SER A 102 -5.42 2.14 -46.68
N ASP A 103 -5.14 2.15 -47.97
CA ASP A 103 -5.14 3.31 -48.85
C ASP A 103 -6.55 3.91 -49.00
N GLU A 104 -6.56 5.19 -49.41
CA GLU A 104 -7.65 6.02 -49.96
C GLU A 104 -8.40 7.01 -49.02
N ASP A 105 -8.06 8.29 -49.23
CA ASP A 105 -8.71 9.59 -48.88
C ASP A 105 -9.77 9.96 -49.97
N PRO A 106 -10.65 11.01 -49.92
CA PRO A 106 -10.96 12.05 -48.90
C PRO A 106 -12.46 12.29 -48.54
N GLY A 107 -12.69 12.89 -47.35
CA GLY A 107 -13.67 13.98 -47.05
C GLY A 107 -15.15 13.66 -46.74
N PRO A 108 -15.96 14.62 -46.24
CA PRO A 108 -15.73 15.62 -45.18
C PRO A 108 -16.83 15.61 -44.07
N ASP A 109 -16.60 16.38 -42.99
CA ASP A 109 -17.60 17.00 -42.07
C ASP A 109 -18.60 16.11 -41.29
N ASP A 110 -18.46 16.05 -39.95
CA ASP A 110 -19.49 16.41 -38.92
C ASP A 110 -19.01 15.92 -37.53
N GLU A 111 -18.34 16.78 -36.73
CA GLU A 111 -17.98 16.46 -35.33
C GLU A 111 -18.80 17.33 -34.35
N PRO A 112 -19.63 16.75 -33.47
CA PRO A 112 -20.16 17.48 -32.32
C PRO A 112 -19.18 17.42 -31.11
N PRO A 113 -18.92 18.53 -30.41
CA PRO A 113 -17.85 18.65 -29.44
C PRO A 113 -18.15 17.96 -28.09
N ARG A 114 -17.14 17.27 -27.53
CA ARG A 114 -17.21 16.63 -26.20
C ARG A 114 -17.13 17.68 -25.09
N PRO A 115 -18.01 17.67 -24.06
CA PRO A 115 -18.02 18.70 -23.04
C PRO A 115 -16.79 18.60 -22.11
N LYS A 116 -15.95 19.64 -22.11
CA LYS A 116 -14.91 19.88 -21.09
C LYS A 116 -15.54 20.59 -19.89
N GLY A 117 -15.62 19.91 -18.74
CA GLY A 117 -16.01 20.53 -17.47
C GLY A 117 -15.27 19.88 -16.30
N ARG A 118 -14.46 20.65 -15.58
CA ARG A 118 -13.81 20.20 -14.33
C ARG A 118 -14.82 20.34 -13.19
N PRO A 119 -14.94 19.37 -12.26
CA PRO A 119 -15.92 19.46 -11.18
C PRO A 119 -15.52 20.56 -10.16
N SER A 120 -16.50 21.38 -9.74
CA SER A 120 -16.35 22.35 -8.66
C SER A 120 -17.31 22.04 -7.51
N LEU A 121 -16.79 21.96 -6.28
CA LEU A 121 -17.58 21.76 -5.06
C LEU A 121 -18.21 23.09 -4.60
N ARG A 122 -19.47 23.07 -4.15
CA ARG A 122 -20.13 24.20 -3.48
C ARG A 122 -20.44 23.81 -2.03
N VAL A 123 -20.08 24.70 -1.10
CA VAL A 123 -20.40 24.56 0.33
C VAL A 123 -21.80 25.15 0.57
N VAL A 124 -22.66 24.40 1.24
CA VAL A 124 -23.99 24.84 1.67
C VAL A 124 -23.91 25.30 3.14
N LYS A 125 -24.61 26.38 3.48
CA LYS A 125 -24.68 26.97 4.82
C LYS A 125 -25.94 26.50 5.54
#